data_AF-A0A2N1VXI8-F1
#
_entry.id   AF-A0A2N1VXI8-F1
#
_cell.length_a   1.000
_cell.length_b   1.000
_cell.length_c   1.000
_cell.angle_alpha   90.00
_cell.angle_beta   90.00
_cell.angle_gamma   90.00
#
_symmetry.space_group_name_H-M   'P 1'
#
loop_
_entity.id
_entity.type
_entity.pdbx_description
1 polymer ?
#
loop_
_entity_poly.entity_id
_entity_poly.type
_entity_poly.pdbx_seq_one_letter_code
_entity_poly.pdbx_strand_id
1 'polypeptide(L)'
;MKTTGGKYFMIILSGVALLIFATALWLYVFSIYEVKYVVDTNDKYDDYNLVTITGNPLNAFGKTVLFRKIENTFEVISGNKSVISSQMHGNEFVLKLMKKGGEKVSVKASCELSLFPTIIDIDDNLK
;
A
#
# COMPACT_ATOMS: atom_id res chain seq x y z
N MET A 1 0.26 33.00 50.79
CA MET A 1 1.49 32.60 50.07
C MET A 1 1.06 31.79 48.84
N LYS A 2 0.99 32.41 47.65
CA LYS A 2 0.58 31.70 46.42
C LYS A 2 1.66 30.66 46.12
N THR A 3 1.32 29.38 46.17
CA THR A 3 2.24 28.25 45.96
C THR A 3 2.75 28.27 44.52
N THR A 4 3.87 28.96 44.29
CA THR A 4 4.52 29.05 42.98
C THR A 4 4.85 27.66 42.42
N GLY A 5 5.16 26.69 43.29
CA GLY A 5 5.42 25.29 42.93
C GLY A 5 4.22 24.57 42.27
N GLY A 6 2.99 24.88 42.66
CA GLY A 6 1.80 24.28 42.04
C GLY A 6 1.59 24.70 40.59
N LYS A 7 2.00 25.94 40.25
CA LYS A 7 1.95 26.44 38.88
C LYS A 7 2.97 25.75 37.98
N TYR A 8 4.22 25.59 38.45
CA TYR A 8 5.24 24.87 37.69
C TYR A 8 4.89 23.39 37.51
N PHE A 9 4.33 22.75 38.54
CA PHE A 9 3.84 21.38 38.44
C PHE A 9 2.75 21.23 37.36
N MET A 10 1.75 22.13 37.36
CA MET A 10 0.69 22.15 36.33
C MET A 10 1.25 22.39 34.92
N ILE A 11 2.25 23.27 34.77
CA ILE A 11 2.92 23.52 33.48
C ILE A 11 3.65 22.26 33.00
N ILE A 12 4.40 21.59 33.88
CA ILE A 12 5.12 20.36 33.55
C ILE A 12 4.13 19.26 33.17
N LEU A 13 3.08 19.05 33.95
CA LEU A 13 2.06 18.05 33.67
C LEU A 13 1.37 18.29 32.33
N SER A 14 1.03 19.54 32.03
CA SER A 14 0.46 19.92 30.74
C SER A 14 1.44 19.67 29.60
N GLY A 15 2.73 19.95 29.78
CA GLY A 15 3.77 19.69 28.79
C GLY A 15 3.93 18.20 28.50
N VAL A 16 3.93 17.36 29.54
CA VAL A 16 3.99 15.89 29.40
C VAL A 16 2.76 15.36 28.69
N ALA A 17 1.56 15.81 29.05
CA ALA A 17 0.33 15.41 28.39
C ALA A 17 0.33 15.77 26.89
N LEU A 18 0.82 16.97 26.54
CA LEU A 18 0.99 17.40 25.15
C LEU A 18 1.98 16.54 24.38
N LEU A 19 3.11 16.17 24.98
CA LEU A 19 4.09 15.28 24.37
C LEU A 19 3.51 13.87 24.12
N ILE A 20 2.77 13.31 25.08
CA ILE A 20 2.12 12.01 24.92
C ILE A 20 1.11 12.08 23.78
N PHE A 21 0.27 13.12 23.74
CA PHE A 21 -0.72 13.31 22.69
C PHE A 21 -0.08 13.48 21.32
N ALA A 22 0.96 14.29 21.20
CA ALA A 22 1.70 14.48 19.95
C ALA A 22 2.34 13.17 19.47
N THR A 23 2.91 12.38 20.39
CA THR A 23 3.50 11.07 20.06
C THR A 23 2.43 10.08 19.62
N ALA A 24 1.28 10.03 20.30
CA ALA A 24 0.16 9.18 19.93
C ALA A 24 -0.39 9.55 18.55
N LEU A 25 -0.57 10.85 18.27
CA LEU A 25 -0.98 11.32 16.95
C LEU A 25 0.04 10.96 15.86
N TRP A 26 1.33 11.12 16.14
CA TRP A 26 2.38 10.72 15.21
C TRP A 26 2.29 9.23 14.89
N LEU A 27 2.19 8.38 15.91
CA LEU A 27 2.03 6.93 15.71
C LEU A 27 0.77 6.61 14.92
N TYR A 28 -0.35 7.29 15.18
CA TYR A 28 -1.61 7.06 14.47
C TYR A 28 -1.54 7.48 12.99
N VAL A 29 -0.88 8.60 12.68
CA VAL A 29 -0.78 9.11 11.29
C VAL A 29 0.22 8.32 10.45
N PHE A 30 1.30 7.82 11.06
CA PHE A 30 2.43 7.18 10.35
C PHE A 30 2.50 5.65 10.51
N SER A 31 1.54 5.04 11.20
CA SER A 31 1.37 3.59 11.19
C SER A 31 0.65 3.13 9.93
N ILE A 32 1.00 1.94 9.47
CA ILE A 32 0.39 1.28 8.32
C ILE A 32 -0.76 0.43 8.86
N TYR A 33 -1.97 0.68 8.38
CA TYR A 33 -3.18 -0.03 8.79
C TYR A 33 -3.71 -0.93 7.68
N GLU A 34 -3.51 -0.53 6.44
CA GLU A 34 -3.98 -1.24 5.25
C GLU A 34 -2.97 -1.10 4.12
N VAL A 35 -2.98 -2.03 3.17
CA VAL A 35 -2.27 -1.91 1.91
C VAL A 35 -3.28 -1.90 0.78
N LYS A 36 -3.29 -0.82 0.00
CA LYS A 36 -4.14 -0.70 -1.18
C LYS A 36 -3.33 -0.95 -2.43
N TYR A 37 -3.75 -1.94 -3.21
CA TYR A 37 -3.15 -2.21 -4.51
C TYR A 37 -3.79 -1.36 -5.60
N VAL A 38 -2.96 -0.68 -6.37
CA VAL A 38 -3.35 0.11 -7.54
C VAL A 38 -2.86 -0.63 -8.78
N VAL A 39 -3.74 -0.78 -9.76
CA VAL A 39 -3.43 -1.41 -11.05
C VAL A 39 -3.42 -0.32 -12.11
N ASP A 40 -2.29 -0.17 -12.79
CA ASP A 40 -2.11 0.71 -13.93
C ASP A 40 -1.99 -0.13 -15.21
N THR A 41 -2.74 0.23 -16.25
CA THR A 41 -2.77 -0.44 -17.56
C THR A 41 -2.57 0.55 -18.72
N ASN A 42 -1.94 1.69 -18.46
CA ASN A 42 -1.83 2.78 -19.44
C ASN A 42 -0.91 2.43 -20.62
N ASP A 43 0.04 1.51 -20.42
CA ASP A 43 1.04 1.14 -21.41
C ASP A 43 0.55 -0.02 -22.30
N LYS A 44 -0.15 0.34 -23.38
CA LYS A 44 -0.66 -0.59 -24.40
C LYS A 44 0.23 -0.58 -25.63
N TYR A 45 0.68 -1.76 -26.06
CA TYR A 45 1.43 -1.97 -27.28
C TYR A 45 0.60 -2.74 -28.30
N ASP A 46 1.12 -2.91 -29.52
CA ASP A 46 0.40 -3.60 -30.58
C ASP A 46 0.12 -5.06 -30.24
N ASP A 47 1.09 -5.75 -29.63
CA ASP A 47 1.02 -7.20 -29.35
C ASP A 47 0.77 -7.55 -27.87
N TYR A 48 0.97 -6.59 -26.96
CA TYR A 48 0.88 -6.83 -25.51
C TYR A 48 0.43 -5.59 -24.74
N ASN A 49 -0.07 -5.82 -23.53
CA ASN A 49 -0.36 -4.77 -22.55
C ASN A 49 0.65 -4.91 -21.40
N LEU A 50 1.20 -3.79 -20.93
CA LEU A 50 1.90 -3.73 -19.65
C LEU A 50 0.90 -3.36 -18.56
N VAL A 51 0.89 -4.18 -17.52
CA VAL A 51 0.08 -3.96 -16.33
C VAL A 51 1.02 -3.84 -15.15
N THR A 52 0.95 -2.72 -14.45
CA THR A 52 1.76 -2.47 -13.26
C THR A 52 0.87 -2.50 -12.03
N ILE A 53 1.20 -3.35 -11.07
CA ILE A 53 0.53 -3.43 -9.79
C ILE A 53 1.43 -2.85 -8.71
N THR A 54 0.93 -1.85 -7.99
CA THR A 54 1.68 -1.18 -6.92
C THR A 54 0.93 -1.24 -5.61
N GLY A 55 1.56 -1.76 -4.57
CA GLY A 55 0.99 -1.78 -3.21
C GLY A 55 1.31 -0.50 -2.45
N ASN A 56 0.30 0.28 -2.08
CA ASN A 56 0.46 1.51 -1.32
C ASN A 56 0.03 1.32 0.14
N PRO A 57 0.93 1.53 1.13
CA PRO A 57 0.54 1.48 2.54
C PRO A 57 -0.35 2.68 2.87
N LEU A 58 -1.47 2.44 3.53
CA LEU A 58 -2.41 3.45 3.99
C LEU A 58 -2.38 3.57 5.52
N ASN A 59 -2.52 4.80 6.01
CA ASN A 59 -2.78 5.05 7.43
C ASN A 59 -4.27 4.87 7.77
N ALA A 60 -4.61 5.08 9.05
CA ALA A 60 -5.99 4.98 9.53
C ALA A 60 -6.98 5.97 8.89
N PHE A 61 -6.50 6.98 8.16
CA PHE A 61 -7.34 7.90 7.39
C PHE A 61 -7.49 7.49 5.91
N GLY A 62 -6.96 6.32 5.53
CA GLY A 62 -6.97 5.85 4.15
C GLY A 62 -6.01 6.61 3.23
N LYS A 63 -5.07 7.39 3.79
CA LYS A 63 -4.06 8.14 3.02
C LYS A 63 -2.76 7.36 2.94
N THR A 64 -2.05 7.48 1.82
CA THR A 64 -0.75 6.86 1.65
C THR A 64 0.22 7.34 2.74
N VAL A 65 0.85 6.38 3.43
CA VAL A 65 1.85 6.68 4.45
C VAL A 65 3.13 7.12 3.77
N LEU A 66 3.54 8.37 4.01
CA LEU A 66 4.76 8.91 3.45
C LEU A 66 5.99 8.22 4.06
N PHE A 67 7.04 8.04 3.26
CA PHE A 67 8.36 7.50 3.65
C PHE A 67 8.36 6.07 4.19
N ARG A 68 7.23 5.36 4.14
CA ARG A 68 7.16 3.93 4.42
C ARG A 68 7.15 3.16 3.11
N LYS A 69 7.97 2.13 3.03
CA LYS A 69 7.91 1.11 1.98
C LYS A 69 7.33 -0.16 2.57
N ILE A 70 6.69 -0.94 1.72
CA ILE A 70 6.20 -2.28 2.06
C ILE A 70 6.84 -3.27 1.12
N GLU A 71 7.07 -4.47 1.62
CA GLU A 71 7.49 -5.60 0.81
C GLU A 71 6.23 -6.37 0.42
N ASN A 72 5.99 -6.43 -0.89
CA ASN A 72 4.87 -7.18 -1.46
C ASN A 72 5.42 -8.38 -2.22
N THR A 73 4.74 -9.51 -2.07
CA THR A 73 4.93 -10.68 -2.92
C THR A 73 3.73 -10.84 -3.82
N PHE A 74 3.98 -11.14 -5.09
CA PHE A 74 2.94 -11.29 -6.09
C PHE A 74 3.05 -12.67 -6.73
N GLU A 75 1.91 -13.33 -6.87
CA GLU A 75 1.80 -14.66 -7.46
C GLU A 75 0.65 -14.66 -8.46
N VAL A 76 0.91 -15.09 -9.70
CA VAL A 76 -0.16 -15.27 -10.69
C VAL A 76 -0.84 -16.61 -10.42
N ILE A 77 -2.10 -16.55 -9.96
CA ILE A 77 -2.88 -17.72 -9.56
C ILE A 77 -3.83 -18.21 -10.67
N SER A 78 -4.12 -17.37 -11.66
CA SER A 78 -4.95 -17.70 -12.82
C SER A 78 -4.53 -16.91 -14.06
N GLY A 79 -4.78 -17.46 -15.25
CA GLY A 79 -4.47 -16.80 -16.52
C GLY A 79 -2.98 -16.84 -16.91
N ASN A 80 -2.20 -17.77 -16.35
CA ASN A 80 -0.75 -17.91 -16.63
C ASN A 80 -0.40 -18.02 -18.12
N LYS A 81 -1.31 -18.59 -18.94
CA LYS A 81 -1.11 -18.68 -20.39
C LYS A 81 -1.07 -17.32 -21.08
N SER A 82 -1.70 -16.30 -20.49
CA SER A 82 -1.77 -14.93 -21.02
C SER A 82 -0.62 -14.06 -20.55
N VAL A 83 0.17 -14.52 -19.58
CA VAL A 83 1.34 -13.82 -19.05
C VAL A 83 2.56 -14.17 -19.90
N ILE A 84 3.10 -13.19 -20.63
CA ILE A 84 4.34 -13.31 -21.39
C ILE A 84 5.54 -13.28 -20.45
N SER A 85 5.52 -12.36 -19.49
CA SER A 85 6.55 -12.22 -18.47
C SER A 85 6.03 -11.46 -17.25
N SER A 86 6.60 -11.75 -16.09
CA SER A 86 6.38 -11.01 -14.85
C SER A 86 7.71 -10.57 -14.27
N GLN A 87 7.82 -9.32 -13.86
CA GLN A 87 9.03 -8.78 -13.23
C GLN A 87 8.67 -7.94 -12.00
N MET A 88 9.55 -7.97 -11.00
CA MET A 88 9.43 -7.09 -9.84
C MET A 88 10.45 -5.95 -9.96
N HIS A 89 9.97 -4.71 -9.87
CA HIS A 89 10.78 -3.49 -9.91
C HIS A 89 10.53 -2.70 -8.63
N GLY A 90 11.33 -2.98 -7.60
CA GLY A 90 11.12 -2.40 -6.28
C GLY A 90 9.79 -2.87 -5.68
N ASN A 91 8.83 -1.95 -5.55
CA ASN A 91 7.49 -2.21 -5.00
C ASN A 91 6.42 -2.36 -6.10
N GLU A 92 6.84 -2.38 -7.36
CA GLU A 92 5.98 -2.51 -8.52
C GLU A 92 6.11 -3.91 -9.09
N PHE A 93 4.98 -4.54 -9.36
CA PHE A 93 4.91 -5.81 -10.06
C PHE A 93 4.41 -5.56 -11.47
N VAL A 94 5.28 -5.76 -12.44
CA VAL A 94 5.04 -5.47 -13.85
C VAL A 94 4.75 -6.79 -14.56
N LEU A 95 3.58 -6.86 -15.17
CA LEU A 95 3.09 -7.97 -15.96
C LEU A 95 3.01 -7.55 -17.41
N LYS A 96 3.59 -8.38 -18.28
CA LYS A 96 3.41 -8.28 -19.72
C LYS A 96 2.35 -9.29 -20.14
N LEU A 97 1.19 -8.81 -20.56
CA LEU A 97 0.03 -9.63 -20.92
C LEU A 97 -0.19 -9.67 -22.43
N MET A 98 -0.57 -10.82 -22.98
CA MET A 98 -1.00 -10.93 -24.39
C MET A 98 -2.31 -10.19 -24.60
N LYS A 99 -2.38 -9.36 -25.64
CA LYS A 99 -3.55 -8.51 -25.93
C LYS A 99 -4.72 -9.23 -26.59
N LYS A 100 -4.48 -10.36 -27.25
CA LYS A 100 -5.49 -11.06 -28.06
C LYS A 100 -5.55 -12.54 -27.68
N GLY A 101 -6.76 -13.03 -27.41
CA GLY A 101 -6.98 -14.41 -26.97
C GLY A 101 -6.56 -14.66 -25.52
N GLY A 102 -6.37 -13.59 -24.73
CA GLY A 102 -6.04 -13.66 -23.32
C GLY A 102 -7.22 -14.13 -22.48
N GLU A 103 -6.94 -14.93 -21.46
CA GLU A 103 -7.84 -15.23 -20.35
C GLU A 103 -7.68 -14.14 -19.27
N LYS A 104 -8.69 -13.99 -18.41
CA LYS A 104 -8.59 -13.11 -17.24
C LYS A 104 -7.42 -13.56 -16.35
N VAL A 105 -6.59 -12.61 -15.94
CA VAL A 105 -5.42 -12.87 -15.09
C VAL A 105 -5.75 -12.47 -13.67
N SER A 106 -5.58 -13.40 -12.74
CA SER A 106 -5.75 -13.12 -11.31
C SER A 106 -4.40 -13.19 -10.62
N VAL A 107 -4.06 -12.13 -9.89
CA VAL A 107 -2.80 -11.98 -9.19
C VAL A 107 -3.09 -11.92 -7.70
N LYS A 108 -2.48 -12.82 -6.94
CA LYS A 108 -2.49 -12.79 -5.50
C LYS A 108 -1.35 -11.91 -5.01
N ALA A 109 -1.69 -10.80 -4.35
CA ALA A 109 -0.75 -9.92 -3.68
C ALA A 109 -0.76 -10.22 -2.18
N SER A 110 0.42 -10.46 -1.60
CA SER A 110 0.58 -10.70 -0.17
C SER A 110 1.60 -9.72 0.41
N CYS A 111 1.36 -9.26 1.63
CA CYS A 111 2.26 -8.38 2.36
C CYS A 111 2.32 -8.87 3.81
N GLU A 112 3.50 -8.81 4.44
CA GLU A 112 3.66 -9.20 5.85
C GLU A 112 2.79 -8.38 6.80
N LEU A 113 2.44 -7.15 6.41
CA LEU A 113 1.59 -6.25 7.18
C LEU A 113 0.10 -6.48 6.96
N SER A 114 -0.28 -7.32 5.98
CA SER A 114 -1.68 -7.67 5.72
C SER A 114 -2.03 -8.98 6.40
N LEU A 115 -3.20 -9.02 7.05
CA LEU A 115 -3.73 -10.25 7.64
C LEU A 115 -4.06 -11.31 6.60
N PHE A 116 -4.46 -10.88 5.40
CA PHE A 116 -4.88 -11.75 4.32
C PHE A 116 -4.27 -11.30 2.98
N PRO A 117 -3.98 -12.25 2.07
CA PRO A 117 -3.63 -11.90 0.71
C PRO A 117 -4.82 -11.25 0.00
N THR A 118 -4.54 -10.30 -0.88
CA THR A 118 -5.54 -9.67 -1.75
C THR A 118 -5.47 -10.29 -3.13
N ILE A 119 -6.62 -10.63 -3.70
CA ILE A 119 -6.71 -11.11 -5.09
C ILE A 119 -7.08 -9.93 -5.98
N ILE A 120 -6.29 -9.74 -7.02
CA ILE A 120 -6.43 -8.66 -7.99
C ILE A 120 -6.76 -9.31 -9.33
N ASP A 121 -7.99 -9.08 -9.78
CA ASP A 121 -8.44 -9.55 -11.09
C ASP A 121 -8.18 -8.48 -12.15
N ILE A 122 -7.42 -8.85 -13.17
CA ILE A 122 -7.09 -8.00 -14.31
C ILE A 122 -7.96 -8.47 -15.49
N ASP A 123 -8.88 -7.61 -15.91
CA ASP A 123 -9.70 -7.85 -17.09
C ASP A 123 -9.00 -7.25 -18.32
N ASP A 124 -8.94 -8.02 -19.41
CA ASP A 124 -8.34 -7.62 -20.69
C ASP A 124 -9.10 -6.44 -21.35
N ASN A 125 -10.28 -6.08 -20.79
CA ASN A 125 -11.13 -4.98 -21.23
C ASN A 125 -10.94 -3.66 -20.47
N LEU A 126 -9.83 -3.48 -19.74
CA LEU A 126 -9.49 -2.18 -19.13
C LEU A 126 -9.28 -1.14 -20.26
N LYS A 127 -10.39 -0.49 -20.64
CA LYS A 127 -10.45 0.59 -21.63
C LYS A 127 -9.67 1.79 -21.13
#